data_AF-A0A7Y3WZY6-F1
#
_entry.id   AF-A0A7Y3WZY6-F1
#
_cell.length_a   1.000
_cell.length_b   1.000
_cell.length_c   1.000
_cell.angle_alpha   90.00
_cell.angle_beta   90.00
_cell.angle_gamma   90.00
#
_symmetry.space_group_name_H-M   'P 1'
#
loop_
_entity.id
_entity.type
_entity.pdbx_description
1 polymer ?
#
loop_
_entity_poly.entity_id
_entity_poly.type
_entity_poly.pdbx_seq_one_letter_code
_entity_poly.pdbx_strand_id
1 'polypeptide(L)'
;MKLALAGLVLLASSAIASSANFDEQKVANDLGTVLAAEEACGLSYDQDAIQKYVTEIVPSDVTSFPGTLGLWTRTRKDQMQTMTGSEKTAQCASIKNIAKTYGFIK
;
A
#
# COMPACT_ATOMS: atom_id res chain seq x y z
N MET A 1 -49.81 7.18 42.85
CA MET A 1 -48.60 7.17 43.70
C MET A 1 -47.51 6.39 42.99
N LYS A 2 -46.31 7.00 42.89
CA LYS A 2 -44.96 6.41 42.79
C LYS A 2 -44.72 5.35 41.69
N LEU A 3 -44.14 5.70 40.54
CA LEU A 3 -42.70 5.93 40.26
C LEU A 3 -41.82 4.68 40.50
N ALA A 4 -41.36 4.06 39.41
CA ALA A 4 -39.94 4.01 39.02
C ALA A 4 -39.72 2.94 37.93
N LEU A 5 -39.74 3.35 36.65
CA LEU A 5 -39.17 2.54 35.57
C LEU A 5 -37.74 3.04 35.34
N ALA A 6 -36.78 2.38 35.97
CA ALA A 6 -35.36 2.53 35.69
C ALA A 6 -35.01 1.71 34.44
N GLY A 7 -35.16 2.32 33.26
CA GLY A 7 -34.70 1.76 31.99
C GLY A 7 -33.30 2.30 31.67
N LEU A 8 -32.28 1.56 32.08
CA LEU A 8 -30.86 1.87 31.88
C LEU A 8 -30.54 1.96 30.39
N VAL A 9 -30.12 3.14 29.94
CA VAL A 9 -29.63 3.43 28.59
C VAL A 9 -28.34 2.64 28.34
N LEU A 10 -28.42 1.56 27.58
CA LEU A 10 -27.25 0.89 26.99
C LEU A 10 -27.04 1.47 25.58
N LEU A 11 -26.39 2.64 25.54
CA LEU A 11 -25.71 3.11 24.34
C LEU A 11 -24.54 2.15 24.09
N ALA A 12 -24.80 1.10 23.31
CA ALA A 12 -23.76 0.26 22.74
C ALA A 12 -22.96 1.12 21.75
N SER A 13 -21.91 1.78 22.25
CA SER A 13 -20.83 2.28 21.41
C SER A 13 -20.11 1.08 20.83
N SER A 14 -20.58 0.59 19.67
CA SER A 14 -19.80 -0.31 18.84
C SER A 14 -18.48 0.40 18.55
N ALA A 15 -17.38 -0.13 19.10
CA ALA A 15 -16.05 0.33 18.80
C ALA A 15 -15.86 0.22 17.28
N ILE A 16 -15.85 1.36 16.58
CA ILE A 16 -15.31 1.43 15.23
C ILE A 16 -13.82 1.15 15.44
N ALA A 17 -13.39 -0.08 15.15
CA ALA A 17 -11.97 -0.39 15.03
C ALA A 17 -11.43 0.55 13.96
N SER A 18 -10.73 1.59 14.40
CA SER A 18 -10.29 2.65 13.52
C SER A 18 -9.02 2.16 12.83
N SER A 19 -9.07 2.06 11.51
CA SER A 19 -7.93 2.01 10.58
C SER A 19 -7.06 3.28 10.64
N ALA A 20 -6.96 3.92 11.81
CA ALA A 20 -6.69 5.34 12.04
C ALA A 20 -5.37 5.86 11.47
N ASN A 21 -4.45 4.99 11.04
CA ASN A 21 -3.13 5.38 10.56
C ASN A 21 -2.66 4.65 9.28
N PHE A 22 -3.50 3.83 8.64
CA PHE A 22 -3.14 3.22 7.35
C PHE A 22 -3.59 4.14 6.20
N ASP A 23 -2.63 4.71 5.50
CA ASP A 23 -2.88 5.47 4.27
C ASP A 23 -2.79 4.53 3.06
N GLU A 24 -3.94 4.00 2.65
CA GLU A 24 -4.05 3.09 1.50
C GLU A 24 -3.45 3.70 0.23
N GLN A 25 -3.71 4.99 -0.02
CA GLN A 25 -3.28 5.65 -1.25
C GLN A 25 -1.77 5.79 -1.28
N LYS A 26 -1.18 6.20 -0.15
CA LYS A 26 0.27 6.30 -0.04
C LYS A 26 0.93 4.94 -0.20
N VAL A 27 0.49 3.92 0.54
CA VAL A 27 1.11 2.57 0.49
C VAL A 27 0.97 1.96 -0.91
N ALA A 28 -0.21 2.07 -1.53
CA ALA A 28 -0.44 1.54 -2.87
C ALA A 28 0.36 2.30 -3.93
N ASN A 29 0.47 3.63 -3.82
CA ASN A 29 1.31 4.43 -4.72
C ASN A 29 2.80 4.08 -4.58
N ASP A 30 3.29 3.98 -3.35
CA ASP A 30 4.71 3.71 -3.07
C ASP A 30 5.10 2.31 -3.57
N LEU A 31 4.33 1.27 -3.18
CA LEU A 31 4.57 -0.09 -3.66
C LEU A 31 4.35 -0.21 -5.17
N GLY A 32 3.29 0.40 -5.70
CA GLY A 32 3.01 0.39 -7.15
C GLY A 32 4.12 1.03 -7.97
N THR A 33 4.77 2.08 -7.46
CA THR A 33 5.95 2.70 -8.09
C THR A 33 7.12 1.73 -8.16
N VAL A 34 7.37 0.97 -7.09
CA VAL A 34 8.44 -0.05 -7.08
C VAL A 34 8.10 -1.19 -8.05
N LEU A 35 6.90 -1.75 -7.98
CA LEU A 35 6.48 -2.85 -8.86
C LEU A 35 6.47 -2.46 -10.35
N ALA A 36 6.11 -1.22 -10.66
CA ALA A 36 6.14 -0.73 -12.04
C ALA A 36 7.54 -0.72 -12.68
N ALA A 37 8.57 -0.59 -11.86
CA ALA A 37 9.95 -0.48 -12.30
C ALA A 37 10.60 -1.81 -12.70
N GLU A 38 9.95 -2.96 -12.47
CA GLU A 38 10.55 -4.29 -12.66
C GLU A 38 11.17 -4.43 -14.06
N GLU A 39 10.36 -4.35 -15.10
CA GLU A 39 10.82 -4.47 -16.48
C GLU A 39 11.63 -3.23 -16.91
N ALA A 40 11.11 -2.04 -16.61
CA ALA A 40 11.70 -0.79 -17.08
C ALA A 40 13.13 -0.56 -16.54
N CYS A 41 13.43 -1.04 -15.33
CA CYS A 41 14.73 -0.91 -14.69
C CYS A 41 15.54 -2.22 -14.68
N GLY A 42 15.04 -3.30 -15.29
CA GLY A 42 15.72 -4.61 -15.33
C GLY A 42 15.92 -5.21 -13.93
N LEU A 43 14.94 -5.06 -13.05
CA LEU A 43 14.93 -5.62 -11.71
C LEU A 43 14.21 -6.98 -11.74
N SER A 44 14.53 -7.85 -10.79
CA SER A 44 13.85 -9.12 -10.58
C SER A 44 13.51 -9.22 -9.11
N TYR A 45 12.21 -9.14 -8.79
CA TYR A 45 11.79 -9.04 -7.40
C TYR A 45 11.61 -10.39 -6.71
N ASP A 46 12.01 -10.43 -5.44
CA ASP A 46 11.74 -11.51 -4.51
C ASP A 46 10.25 -11.49 -4.11
N GLN A 47 9.53 -12.52 -4.55
CA GLN A 47 8.09 -12.63 -4.37
C GLN A 47 7.71 -12.84 -2.89
N ASP A 48 8.53 -13.58 -2.13
CA ASP A 48 8.29 -13.83 -0.72
C ASP A 48 8.45 -12.54 0.09
N ALA A 49 9.43 -11.71 -0.27
CA ALA A 49 9.63 -10.40 0.36
C ALA A 49 8.46 -9.43 0.07
N ILE A 50 7.92 -9.41 -1.15
CA ILE A 50 6.72 -8.63 -1.50
C ILE A 50 5.52 -9.13 -0.71
N GLN A 51 5.28 -10.44 -0.70
CA GLN A 51 4.18 -11.04 0.05
C GLN A 51 4.27 -10.65 1.52
N LYS A 52 5.45 -10.81 2.14
CA LYS A 52 5.70 -10.42 3.52
C LYS A 52 5.37 -8.96 3.77
N TYR A 53 5.90 -8.05 2.94
CA TYR A 53 5.64 -6.61 3.06
C TYR A 53 4.15 -6.29 3.03
N VAL A 54 3.40 -6.86 2.08
CA VAL A 54 1.95 -6.63 1.98
C VAL A 54 1.23 -7.15 3.23
N THR A 55 1.57 -8.34 3.70
CA THR A 55 0.92 -8.93 4.90
C THR A 55 1.23 -8.19 6.20
N GLU A 56 2.39 -7.53 6.31
CA GLU A 56 2.77 -6.77 7.50
C GLU A 56 2.18 -5.35 7.52
N ILE A 57 1.94 -4.77 6.35
CA ILE A 57 1.57 -3.35 6.22
C ILE A 57 0.09 -3.14 5.96
N VAL A 58 -0.58 -4.04 5.23
CA VAL A 58 -1.98 -3.88 4.81
C VAL A 58 -2.92 -4.52 5.83
N PRO A 59 -3.79 -3.75 6.50
CA PRO A 59 -4.78 -4.31 7.41
C PRO A 59 -5.73 -5.28 6.68
N SER A 60 -6.07 -6.39 7.33
CA SER A 60 -6.88 -7.46 6.71
C SER A 60 -8.32 -7.04 6.36
N ASP A 61 -8.83 -5.98 6.97
CA ASP A 61 -10.14 -5.40 6.71
C ASP A 61 -10.15 -4.39 5.54
N VAL A 62 -8.99 -4.01 5.01
CA VAL A 62 -8.88 -3.12 3.85
C VAL A 62 -8.93 -3.92 2.55
N THR A 63 -10.16 -4.10 2.05
CA THR A 63 -10.43 -4.91 0.84
C THR A 63 -10.20 -4.14 -0.47
N SER A 64 -10.08 -2.81 -0.44
CA SER A 64 -9.84 -1.93 -1.60
C SER A 64 -8.39 -1.96 -2.10
N PHE A 65 -7.43 -2.31 -1.25
CA PHE A 65 -5.99 -2.19 -1.53
C PHE A 65 -5.54 -2.87 -2.84
N PRO A 66 -5.95 -4.10 -3.20
CA PRO A 66 -5.53 -4.72 -4.45
C PRO A 66 -5.92 -3.91 -5.70
N GLY A 67 -7.11 -3.31 -5.68
CA GLY A 67 -7.59 -2.45 -6.77
C GLY A 67 -6.76 -1.16 -6.88
N THR A 68 -6.51 -0.51 -5.75
CA THR A 68 -5.72 0.72 -5.65
C THR A 68 -4.26 0.48 -6.03
N LEU A 69 -3.64 -0.61 -5.57
CA LEU A 69 -2.29 -1.02 -5.97
C LEU A 69 -2.20 -1.30 -7.47
N GLY A 70 -3.18 -2.01 -8.02
CA GLY A 70 -3.25 -2.30 -9.45
C GLY A 70 -3.36 -1.04 -10.30
N LEU A 71 -4.16 -0.06 -9.87
CA LEU A 71 -4.26 1.25 -10.51
C LEU A 71 -2.89 1.96 -10.53
N TRP A 72 -2.27 2.13 -9.37
CA TRP A 72 -0.99 2.84 -9.28
C TRP A 72 0.14 2.12 -10.04
N THR A 73 0.20 0.79 -9.98
CA THR A 73 1.20 0.02 -10.72
C THR A 73 1.08 0.27 -12.22
N ARG A 74 -0.14 0.25 -12.78
CA ARG A 74 -0.35 0.53 -14.21
C ARG A 74 -0.01 1.98 -14.57
N THR A 75 -0.52 2.94 -13.81
CA THR A 75 -0.22 4.37 -14.04
C THR A 75 1.29 4.66 -14.01
N ARG A 76 2.04 4.06 -13.08
CA ARG A 76 3.48 4.24 -12.99
C ARG A 76 4.22 3.54 -14.13
N LYS A 77 3.77 2.35 -14.58
CA LYS A 77 4.31 1.70 -15.78
C LYS A 77 4.18 2.58 -17.00
N ASP A 78 3.00 3.14 -17.24
CA ASP A 78 2.75 4.03 -18.39
C ASP A 78 3.64 5.28 -18.32
N GLN A 79 3.80 5.90 -17.15
CA GLN A 79 4.69 7.04 -16.96
C GLN A 79 6.15 6.70 -17.31
N MET A 80 6.65 5.55 -16.84
CA MET A 80 8.04 5.13 -17.09
C MET A 80 8.35 4.87 -18.57
N GLN A 81 7.34 4.56 -19.40
CA GLN A 81 7.51 4.39 -20.84
C GLN A 81 7.77 5.73 -21.56
N THR A 82 7.28 6.83 -21.00
CA THR A 82 7.41 8.18 -21.59
C THR A 82 8.61 8.98 -21.07
N MET A 83 9.36 8.45 -20.11
CA MET A 83 10.50 9.14 -19.51
C MET A 83 11.68 9.28 -20.47
N THR A 84 12.39 10.39 -20.34
CA THR A 84 13.72 10.54 -20.94
C THR A 84 14.70 9.55 -20.32
N GLY A 85 15.83 9.31 -20.99
CA GLY A 85 16.88 8.42 -20.47
C GLY A 85 17.43 8.86 -19.10
N SER A 86 17.58 10.16 -18.88
CA SER A 86 18.08 10.71 -17.61
C SER A 86 17.07 10.55 -16.47
N GLU A 87 15.79 10.84 -16.71
CA GLU A 87 14.73 10.65 -15.71
C GLU A 87 14.61 9.18 -15.32
N LYS A 88 14.60 8.29 -16.31
CA LYS A 88 14.55 6.85 -16.10
C LYS A 88 15.76 6.36 -15.29
N THR A 89 16.96 6.85 -15.61
CA THR A 89 18.17 6.50 -14.86
C THR A 89 18.08 6.92 -13.39
N ALA A 90 17.67 8.16 -13.12
CA ALA A 90 17.55 8.67 -11.75
C ALA A 90 16.47 7.91 -10.95
N GLN A 91 15.32 7.66 -11.58
CA GLN A 91 14.22 6.94 -10.94
C GLN A 91 14.59 5.48 -10.67
N CYS A 92 15.19 4.78 -11.63
CA CYS A 92 15.65 3.40 -11.45
C CYS A 92 16.71 3.29 -10.35
N ALA A 93 17.63 4.25 -10.24
CA ALA A 93 18.63 4.25 -9.16
C ALA A 93 17.97 4.38 -7.78
N SER A 94 16.99 5.28 -7.64
CA SER A 94 16.22 5.46 -6.39
C SER A 94 15.42 4.21 -6.03
N ILE A 95 14.66 3.67 -6.99
CA ILE A 95 13.82 2.47 -6.77
C ILE A 95 14.68 1.25 -6.44
N LYS A 96 15.84 1.09 -7.09
CA LYS A 96 16.77 0.00 -6.76
C LYS A 96 17.24 0.08 -5.31
N ASN A 97 17.53 1.27 -4.80
CA ASN A 97 17.90 1.44 -3.38
C ASN A 97 16.73 1.11 -2.45
N ILE A 98 15.52 1.55 -2.77
CA ILE A 98 14.30 1.25 -2.01
C ILE A 98 14.04 -0.27 -1.99
N ALA A 99 14.11 -0.92 -3.15
CA ALA A 99 13.91 -2.36 -3.28
C ALA A 99 14.93 -3.15 -2.45
N LYS A 100 16.19 -2.69 -2.36
CA LYS A 100 17.19 -3.28 -1.45
C LYS A 100 16.82 -3.11 0.01
N THR A 101 16.38 -1.92 0.42
CA THR A 101 15.98 -1.65 1.81
C THR A 101 14.86 -2.57 2.28
N TYR A 102 13.90 -2.88 1.41
CA TYR A 102 12.80 -3.80 1.71
C TYR A 102 13.10 -5.27 1.40
N GLY A 103 14.31 -5.60 0.93
CA GLY A 103 14.70 -6.96 0.58
C GLY A 103 14.01 -7.53 -0.66
N PHE A 104 13.39 -6.68 -1.50
CA PHE A 104 12.77 -7.11 -2.75
C PHE A 104 13.81 -7.50 -3.80
N ILE A 105 15.06 -7.05 -3.66
CA ILE A 105 16.20 -7.49 -4.48
C ILE A 105 17.44 -7.67 -3.60
N LYS A 106 18.40 -8.48 -4.08
CA LYS A 106 19.71 -8.69 -3.42
C LYS A 106 20.74 -7.63 -3.83
#